data_AF-A0A3D1B413-F1
#
_entry.id   AF-A0A3D1B413-F1
#
_cell.length_a   1.000
_cell.length_b   1.000
_cell.length_c   1.000
_cell.angle_alpha   90.00
_cell.angle_beta   90.00
_cell.angle_gamma   90.00
#
_symmetry.space_group_name_H-M   'P 1'
#
loop_
_entity.id
_entity.type
_entity.pdbx_description
1 polymer ?
#
loop_
_entity_poly.entity_id
_entity_poly.type
_entity_poly.pdbx_seq_one_letter_code
_entity_poly.pdbx_strand_id
1 'polypeptide(L)' 'NGREAISQPYRFDLEVVSEHADLDLQSLLHQPAFLALSPAGNGINGVIYRVAQGESGKRLTRYQVTIVPQLAYLAH' A
#
# COMPACT_ATOMS: atom_id res chain seq x y z
N ASN A 1 30.53 -14.33 -7.43
CA ASN A 1 29.61 -14.89 -6.41
C ASN A 1 28.66 -13.82 -5.91
N GLY A 2 27.61 -13.52 -6.69
CA GLY A 2 26.50 -12.69 -6.26
C GLY A 2 25.27 -13.58 -6.17
N ARG A 3 24.77 -13.83 -4.95
CA ARG A 3 23.52 -14.55 -4.72
C ARG A 3 22.53 -13.53 -4.19
N GLU A 4 21.88 -12.82 -5.11
CA GLU A 4 20.74 -11.97 -4.80
C GLU A 4 19.55 -12.89 -4.48
N ALA A 5 19.36 -13.19 -3.20
CA ALA A 5 18.15 -13.84 -2.74
C ALA A 5 17.10 -12.76 -2.39
N ILE A 6 16.49 -12.14 -3.41
CA ILE A 6 15.33 -11.26 -3.23
C ILE A 6 14.30 -11.65 -4.31
N SER A 7 13.49 -12.67 -4.04
CA SER A 7 12.45 -13.12 -4.98
C SER A 7 11.20 -13.66 -4.27
N GLN A 8 10.89 -13.10 -3.10
CA GLN A 8 9.57 -13.28 -2.49
C GLN A 8 8.84 -11.94 -2.59
N PRO A 9 7.62 -11.90 -3.17
CA PRO A 9 6.84 -10.68 -3.19
C PRO A 9 6.58 -10.27 -1.74
N TYR A 10 7.10 -9.11 -1.34
CA TYR A 10 6.78 -8.54 -0.05
C TYR A 10 5.32 -8.08 -0.05
N ARG A 11 4.71 -8.06 1.14
CA ARG A 11 3.37 -7.52 1.37
C ARG A 11 3.47 -6.54 2.52
N PHE A 12 3.04 -5.31 2.30
CA PHE A 12 2.92 -4.31 3.35
C PHE A 12 1.45 -4.11 3.68
N ASP A 13 1.04 -4.54 4.86
CA ASP A 13 -0.26 -4.18 5.42
C ASP A 13 -0.06 -2.92 6.25
N LEU A 14 -0.67 -1.83 5.80
CA LEU A 14 -0.54 -0.49 6.34
C LEU A 14 -1.86 -0.06 6.95
N GLU A 15 -1.78 0.64 8.06
CA GLU A 15 -2.92 1.31 8.66
C GLU A 15 -2.74 2.82 8.48
N VAL A 16 -3.67 3.42 7.76
CA VAL A 16 -3.67 4.86 7.46
C VAL A 16 -4.96 5.48 7.96
N VAL A 17 -4.94 6.79 8.17
CA VAL A 17 -6.12 7.56 8.60
C VAL A 17 -6.36 8.69 7.60
N SER A 18 -7.62 8.96 7.30
CA SER A 18 -8.03 10.09 6.46
C SER A 18 -9.21 10.82 7.11
N GLU A 19 -9.30 12.13 6.91
CA GLU A 19 -10.48 12.92 7.32
C GLU A 19 -11.70 12.61 6.45
N HIS A 20 -11.49 12.03 5.26
CA HIS A 20 -12.55 11.59 4.35
C HIS A 20 -13.05 10.19 4.72
N ALA A 21 -14.33 10.09 5.08
CA ALA A 21 -14.99 8.83 5.40
C ALA A 21 -15.67 8.17 4.18
N ASP A 22 -15.81 8.92 3.09
CA ASP A 22 -16.52 8.60 1.85
C ASP A 22 -15.59 8.29 0.67
N LEU A 23 -14.36 7.84 0.96
CA LEU A 23 -13.40 7.47 -0.09
C LEU A 23 -13.96 6.31 -0.93
N ASP A 24 -13.92 6.45 -2.26
CA ASP A 24 -14.23 5.36 -3.17
C ASP A 24 -13.09 4.33 -3.17
N LEU A 25 -13.21 3.33 -2.29
CA LEU A 25 -12.17 2.32 -2.08
C LEU A 25 -11.89 1.51 -3.35
N GLN A 26 -12.89 1.34 -4.22
CA GLN A 26 -12.76 0.59 -5.45
C GLN A 26 -11.84 1.30 -6.45
N SER A 27 -11.95 2.63 -6.57
CA SER A 27 -11.05 3.45 -7.39
C SER A 27 -9.61 3.46 -6.89
N LEU A 28 -9.39 3.19 -5.60
CA LEU A 28 -8.05 3.06 -5.01
C LEU A 28 -7.39 1.72 -5.31
N LEU A 29 -8.14 0.67 -5.65
CA LEU A 29 -7.57 -0.62 -6.02
C LEU A 29 -6.77 -0.50 -7.31
N HIS A 30 -5.66 -1.24 -7.40
CA HIS A 30 -4.76 -1.26 -8.55
C HIS A 30 -4.06 0.07 -8.87
N GLN A 31 -4.20 1.08 -8.00
CA GLN A 31 -3.47 2.33 -8.14
C GLN A 31 -2.01 2.18 -7.68
N PRO A 32 -1.05 2.82 -8.36
CA PRO A 32 0.31 2.91 -7.89
C PRO A 32 0.37 3.69 -6.57
N ALA A 33 1.16 3.20 -5.63
CA ALA A 33 1.38 3.82 -4.34
C ALA A 33 2.87 3.81 -3.98
N PHE A 34 3.31 4.88 -3.32
CA PHE A 34 4.66 5.00 -2.82
C PHE A 34 4.64 5.04 -1.29
N LEU A 35 5.30 4.05 -0.68
CA LEU A 35 5.55 4.02 0.75
C LEU A 35 6.89 4.67 1.04
N ALA A 36 6.88 5.93 1.47
CA ALA A 36 8.07 6.62 1.93
C ALA A 36 8.51 6.05 3.30
N LEU A 37 9.72 5.48 3.36
CA LEU A 37 10.32 4.93 4.58
C LEU A 37 11.21 5.95 5.29
N SER A 38 11.63 7.01 4.59
CA SER A 38 12.40 8.10 5.17
C SER A 38 11.96 9.46 4.63
N PRO A 39 12.16 10.55 5.40
CA PRO A 39 11.92 11.92 4.92
C PRO A 39 12.82 12.31 3.74
N ALA A 40 13.93 11.59 3.55
CA ALA A 40 14.90 11.83 2.46
C ALA A 40 14.44 11.28 1.10
N GLY A 41 13.24 10.68 1.03
CA GLY A 41 12.66 10.17 -0.22
C GLY A 41 12.99 8.71 -0.53
N ASN A 42 13.65 7.99 0.38
CA ASN A 42 13.81 6.55 0.23
C ASN A 42 12.47 5.87 0.56
N GLY A 43 12.03 5.00 -0.32
CA GLY A 43 10.76 4.31 -0.14
C GLY A 43 10.57 3.18 -1.14
N ILE A 44 9.37 2.61 -1.11
CA ILE A 44 9.00 1.43 -1.86
C ILE A 44 7.85 1.78 -2.78
N ASN A 45 8.03 1.52 -4.08
CA ASN A 45 6.95 1.59 -5.05
C ASN A 45 6.17 0.29 -5.06
N GLY A 46 4.85 0.39 -4.99
CA GLY A 46 3.97 -0.76 -5.10
C GLY A 46 2.61 -0.37 -5.68
N VAL A 47 1.69 -1.31 -5.62
CA VAL A 47 0.32 -1.16 -6.08
C VAL A 47 -0.61 -1.50 -4.93
N ILE A 48 -1.69 -0.73 -4.78
CA ILE A 48 -2.73 -1.01 -3.81
C ILE A 48 -3.46 -2.28 -4.25
N TYR A 49 -3.24 -3.37 -3.52
CA TYR A 49 -3.86 -4.66 -3.78
C TYR A 49 -5.21 -4.80 -3.06
N ARG A 50 -5.29 -4.24 -1.86
CA ARG A 50 -6.50 -4.26 -1.05
C ARG A 50 -6.60 -2.95 -0.28
N VAL A 51 -7.81 -2.46 -0.14
CA VAL A 51 -8.15 -1.39 0.78
C VAL A 51 -9.44 -1.76 1.49
N ALA A 52 -9.49 -1.52 2.80
CA ALA A 52 -10.68 -1.72 3.61
C ALA A 52 -10.82 -0.55 4.58
N GLN A 53 -12.04 -0.04 4.72
CA GLN A 53 -12.36 0.93 5.75
C GLN A 53 -12.55 0.21 7.08
N GLY A 54 -11.82 0.65 8.10
CA GLY A 54 -11.99 0.24 9.47
C GLY A 54 -12.95 1.16 10.21
N GLU A 55 -12.82 1.22 11.53
CA GLU A 55 -13.66 2.10 12.34
C GLU A 55 -13.42 3.58 11.99
N SER A 56 -14.52 4.31 11.80
CA SER A 56 -14.48 5.77 11.75
C SER A 56 -14.45 6.30 13.18
N GLY A 57 -13.34 6.92 13.56
CA GLY A 57 -13.31 7.77 14.75
C GLY A 57 -14.14 9.03 14.55
N LYS A 58 -14.21 9.89 15.57
CA LYS A 58 -15.00 11.15 15.53
C LYS A 58 -14.55 12.17 14.48
N ARG A 59 -13.32 12.06 13.98
CA ARG A 59 -12.73 13.01 13.00
C ARG A 59 -11.90 12.33 11.91
N LEU A 60 -11.35 11.15 12.20
CA LEU A 60 -10.49 10.41 11.29
C LEU A 60 -11.09 9.03 11.04
N THR A 61 -11.18 8.66 9.78
CA THR A 61 -11.54 7.32 9.33
C THR A 61 -10.29 6.51 9.12
N ARG A 62 -10.24 5.32 9.74
CA ARG A 62 -9.12 4.40 9.61
C ARG A 62 -9.31 3.54 8.36
N TYR A 63 -8.23 3.32 7.62
CA TYR A 63 -8.20 2.44 6.47
C TYR A 63 -7.04 1.47 6.61
N GLN A 64 -7.28 0.22 6.25
CA GLN A 64 -6.26 -0.81 6.09
C GLN A 64 -5.96 -0.94 4.61
N VAL A 65 -4.71 -0.71 4.23
CA VAL A 65 -4.24 -0.74 2.85
C VAL A 65 -3.15 -1.78 2.72
N THR A 66 -3.29 -2.69 1.76
CA THR A 66 -2.25 -3.65 1.41
C THR A 66 -1.54 -3.18 0.14
N ILE A 67 -0.23 -3.02 0.22
CA ILE A 67 0.64 -2.68 -0.92
C ILE A 67 1.52 -3.89 -1.26
N VAL A 68 1.60 -4.20 -2.56
CA VAL A 68 2.43 -5.27 -3.13
C VAL A 68 3.39 -4.70 -4.18
N PRO A 69 4.54 -5.34 -4.46
CA PRO A 69 5.47 -4.87 -5.49
C PRO A 69 4.81 -4.87 -6.87
N GLN A 70 5.10 -3.85 -7.68
CA GLN A 70 4.69 -3.82 -9.09
C GLN A 70 5.29 -5.01 -9.88
N LEU A 71 6.45 -5.54 -9.46
CA LEU A 71 7.08 -6.72 -10.09
C LEU A 71 6.24 -8.00 -9.95
N ALA A 72 5.29 -8.06 -8.99
CA ALA A 72 4.33 -9.16 -8.91
C ALA A 72 3.39 -9.21 -10.13
N TYR A 73 3.33 -8.14 -10.94
CA TYR A 73 2.52 -8.06 -12.14
C TYR A 73 3.26 -8.44 -13.44
N LEU A 74 4.57 -8.75 -13.37
CA LEU A 74 5.35 -9.24 -14.51
C LEU A 74 5.41 -10.77 -14.59
N ALA A 75 4.67 -11.48 -13.73
CA ALA A 75 4.56 -12.93 -13.72
C ALA A 75 3.23 -13.46 -14.30
N HIS A 76 2.48 -12.60 -15.02
CA HIS A 76 1.27 -12.98 -15.76
C HIS A 76 1.40 -12.66 -17.25
#